data_AF-A0A9D4XU29-F1
#
_entry.id   AF-A0A9D4XU29-F1
#
_cell.length_a   1.000
_cell.length_b   1.000
_cell.length_c   1.000
_cell.angle_alpha   90.00
_cell.angle_beta   90.00
_cell.angle_gamma   90.00
#
_symmetry.space_group_name_H-M   'P 1'
#
loop_
_entity.id
_entity.type
_entity.pdbx_description
1 polymer ?
#
loop_
_entity_poly.entity_id
_entity_poly.type
_entity_poly.pdbx_seq_one_letter_code
_entity_poly.pdbx_strand_id
1 'polypeptide(L)'
;MSQPHIDHIISVKRELNISMRDGNNNNDDENSHGDDVDYQTPNGRRDLRSRYLAVKNMIHGDEQENIAKTDSEVFGSIFNEIENLHQSVTKTREQVADAQALLDITKSLVVSAKGHSSNGLTPSAFVTHIIEKFGKRGGTSTSREDCNSIAWKEIGVAVSSVFGGGYGCSTMIGPMDTKIKQKRVCRKKRLKPTELARPEQLVEGSREERNDTDKTMLTMFNILRKNRSVKLEILVLNRNSFAQTVENLFALSFLVKDGRAEIKVDKAGRHLVCEPL
;
A
#
# COMPACT_ATOMS: atom_id res chain seq x y z
N MET A 1 -11.37 -23.54 -67.45
CA MET A 1 -10.79 -22.45 -66.63
C MET A 1 -11.70 -22.32 -65.41
N SER A 2 -11.64 -23.18 -64.39
CA SER A 2 -10.57 -23.49 -63.43
C SER A 2 -10.13 -22.28 -62.60
N GLN A 3 -10.74 -22.08 -61.43
CA GLN A 3 -10.07 -22.24 -60.13
C GLN A 3 -11.08 -22.22 -58.95
N PRO A 4 -10.74 -22.86 -57.80
CA PRO A 4 -11.68 -23.32 -56.76
C PRO A 4 -11.48 -22.58 -55.41
N HIS A 5 -12.09 -23.09 -54.32
CA HIS A 5 -11.59 -23.20 -52.91
C HIS A 5 -12.70 -22.83 -51.88
N ILE A 6 -13.49 -23.80 -51.39
CA ILE A 6 -13.31 -24.62 -50.17
C ILE A 6 -13.76 -23.91 -48.87
N ASP A 7 -14.81 -24.50 -48.29
CA ASP A 7 -15.32 -24.36 -46.92
C ASP A 7 -14.22 -24.51 -45.86
N HIS A 8 -14.37 -23.84 -44.72
CA HIS A 8 -14.19 -24.45 -43.39
C HIS A 8 -14.60 -23.48 -42.28
N ILE A 9 -15.81 -23.68 -41.76
CA ILE A 9 -16.21 -23.24 -40.42
C ILE A 9 -15.56 -24.20 -39.42
N ILE A 10 -14.58 -23.72 -38.64
CA ILE A 10 -14.02 -24.47 -37.51
C ILE A 10 -14.81 -24.13 -36.25
N SER A 11 -15.56 -25.15 -35.81
CA SER A 11 -16.25 -25.27 -34.53
C SER A 11 -15.28 -25.18 -33.35
N VAL A 12 -15.56 -24.28 -32.40
CA VAL A 12 -14.89 -24.22 -31.09
C VAL A 12 -15.51 -25.27 -30.19
N LYS A 13 -14.73 -26.34 -29.95
CA LYS A 13 -15.03 -27.49 -29.12
C LYS A 13 -15.22 -27.06 -27.64
N ARG A 14 -16.47 -27.00 -27.18
CA ARG A 14 -16.84 -27.06 -25.75
C ARG A 14 -17.02 -28.52 -25.39
N GLU A 15 -16.12 -29.10 -24.60
CA GLU A 15 -16.34 -30.40 -23.99
C GLU A 15 -17.03 -30.20 -22.63
N LEU A 16 -18.35 -30.36 -22.66
CA LEU A 16 -19.20 -30.70 -21.53
C LEU A 16 -19.07 -32.21 -21.32
N ASN A 17 -18.63 -32.64 -20.15
CA ASN A 17 -18.71 -34.05 -19.75
C ASN A 17 -19.70 -34.14 -18.58
N ILE A 18 -20.98 -34.29 -18.91
CA ILE A 18 -22.06 -34.62 -17.97
C ILE A 18 -22.41 -36.09 -18.24
N SER A 19 -22.04 -36.97 -17.32
CA SER A 19 -22.61 -38.31 -17.25
C SER A 19 -23.75 -38.28 -16.22
N MET A 20 -24.98 -38.11 -16.69
CA MET A 20 -26.20 -38.37 -15.91
C MET A 20 -26.64 -39.81 -16.19
N ARG A 21 -26.74 -40.62 -15.14
CA ARG A 21 -27.52 -41.86 -15.11
C ARG A 21 -28.60 -41.68 -14.06
N ASP A 22 -29.83 -42.00 -14.45
CA ASP A 22 -31.09 -41.75 -13.77
C ASP A 22 -31.15 -42.17 -12.29
N GLY A 23 -31.74 -41.27 -11.50
CA GLY A 23 -32.90 -41.51 -10.64
C GLY A 23 -32.79 -42.53 -9.50
N ASN A 24 -32.65 -42.02 -8.28
CA ASN A 24 -33.57 -42.46 -7.22
C ASN A 24 -33.76 -41.37 -6.15
N ASN A 25 -35.02 -41.07 -5.88
CA ASN A 25 -35.49 -40.22 -4.79
C ASN A 25 -35.19 -40.92 -3.46
N ASN A 26 -34.54 -40.23 -2.52
CA ASN A 26 -34.78 -40.39 -1.09
C ASN A 26 -34.36 -39.10 -0.39
N ASN A 27 -35.33 -38.49 0.29
CA ASN A 27 -35.10 -37.46 1.28
C ASN A 27 -34.33 -38.09 2.42
N ASP A 28 -33.16 -37.56 2.74
CA ASP A 28 -32.59 -37.64 4.08
C ASP A 28 -31.84 -36.32 4.35
N ASP A 29 -32.34 -35.61 5.35
CA ASP A 29 -31.71 -34.46 5.99
C ASP A 29 -30.35 -34.87 6.57
N GLU A 30 -29.26 -34.66 5.85
CA GLU A 30 -27.92 -34.69 6.42
C GLU A 30 -27.30 -33.29 6.47
N ASN A 31 -27.42 -32.74 7.67
CA ASN A 31 -26.59 -31.73 8.30
C ASN A 31 -25.12 -31.77 7.79
N SER A 32 -24.78 -30.88 6.86
CA SER A 32 -23.42 -30.72 6.31
C SER A 32 -22.45 -30.29 7.41
N HIS A 33 -21.80 -31.27 8.03
CA HIS A 33 -20.61 -31.06 8.85
C HIS A 33 -19.49 -30.53 7.96
N GLY A 34 -18.93 -29.38 8.35
CA GLY A 34 -17.88 -28.68 7.62
C GLY A 34 -16.65 -29.54 7.42
N ASP A 35 -16.35 -29.84 6.15
CA ASP A 35 -15.00 -30.19 5.73
C ASP A 35 -14.11 -28.96 6.00
N ASP A 36 -13.30 -29.03 7.06
CA ASP A 36 -12.26 -28.04 7.33
C ASP A 36 -11.28 -28.03 6.16
N VAL A 37 -11.46 -27.05 5.26
CA VAL A 37 -10.60 -26.89 4.08
C VAL A 37 -9.18 -26.62 4.54
N ASP A 38 -8.27 -27.60 4.36
CA ASP A 38 -6.86 -27.39 4.64
C ASP A 38 -6.24 -26.43 3.61
N TYR A 39 -6.15 -25.17 4.00
CA TYR A 39 -5.55 -24.07 3.26
C TYR A 39 -4.03 -24.19 3.08
N GLN A 40 -3.38 -25.22 3.61
CA GLN A 40 -1.98 -25.52 3.30
C GLN A 40 -1.83 -26.32 2.00
N THR A 41 -2.88 -27.03 1.56
CA THR A 41 -2.87 -27.78 0.30
C THR A 41 -2.89 -26.85 -0.93
N PRO A 42 -2.41 -27.31 -2.11
CA PRO A 42 -2.53 -26.54 -3.35
C PRO A 42 -3.98 -26.21 -3.73
N ASN A 43 -4.93 -27.10 -3.41
CA ASN A 43 -6.35 -26.93 -3.69
C ASN A 43 -7.00 -25.95 -2.70
N GLY A 44 -6.73 -26.09 -1.40
CA GLY A 44 -7.18 -25.12 -0.39
C GLY A 44 -6.66 -23.71 -0.68
N ARG A 45 -5.41 -23.55 -1.11
CA ARG A 45 -4.89 -22.24 -1.54
C ARG A 45 -5.56 -21.70 -2.80
N ARG A 46 -6.08 -22.56 -3.67
CA ARG A 46 -6.85 -22.12 -4.85
C ARG A 46 -8.22 -21.62 -4.39
N ASP A 47 -8.87 -22.35 -3.48
CA ASP A 47 -10.13 -21.93 -2.86
C ASP A 47 -9.98 -20.59 -2.12
N LEU A 48 -8.94 -20.44 -1.31
CA LEU A 48 -8.62 -19.18 -0.62
C LEU A 48 -8.51 -18.00 -1.59
N ARG A 49 -7.82 -18.20 -2.73
CA ARG A 49 -7.71 -17.18 -3.78
C ARG A 49 -9.05 -16.89 -4.47
N SER A 50 -9.89 -17.90 -4.65
CA SER A 50 -11.24 -17.72 -5.18
C SER A 50 -12.12 -16.91 -4.23
N ARG A 51 -12.01 -17.15 -2.92
CA ARG A 51 -12.73 -16.37 -1.89
C ARG A 51 -12.28 -14.91 -1.85
N TYR A 52 -10.98 -14.64 -1.89
CA TYR A 52 -10.48 -13.27 -2.03
C TYR A 52 -10.96 -12.59 -3.33
N LEU A 53 -11.11 -13.35 -4.42
CA LEU A 53 -11.69 -12.80 -5.65
C LEU A 53 -13.18 -12.48 -5.48
N ALA A 54 -13.93 -13.30 -4.75
CA ALA A 54 -15.33 -13.02 -4.43
C ALA A 54 -15.48 -11.75 -3.59
N VAL A 55 -14.68 -11.61 -2.52
CA VAL A 55 -14.61 -10.38 -1.70
C VAL A 55 -14.29 -9.17 -2.57
N LYS A 56 -13.32 -9.29 -3.48
CA LYS A 56 -12.98 -8.21 -4.40
C LYS A 56 -14.17 -7.82 -5.29
N ASN A 57 -14.90 -8.79 -5.81
CA ASN A 57 -16.08 -8.53 -6.63
C ASN A 57 -17.22 -7.89 -5.81
N MET A 58 -17.37 -8.24 -4.53
CA MET A 58 -18.32 -7.57 -3.63
C MET A 58 -17.94 -6.09 -3.42
N ILE A 59 -16.64 -5.80 -3.26
CA ILE A 59 -16.14 -4.43 -3.07
C ILE A 59 -16.35 -3.55 -4.31
N HIS A 60 -16.17 -4.11 -5.52
CA HIS A 60 -16.25 -3.38 -6.79
C HIS A 60 -17.61 -3.49 -7.49
N GLY A 61 -18.54 -4.29 -6.94
CA GLY A 61 -19.87 -4.50 -7.50
C GLY A 61 -20.89 -3.47 -7.01
N ASP A 62 -22.16 -3.80 -7.16
CA ASP A 62 -23.31 -2.92 -6.86
C ASP A 62 -23.35 -2.46 -5.39
N GLU A 63 -22.70 -3.20 -4.49
CA GLU A 63 -22.59 -2.89 -3.06
C GLU A 63 -21.62 -1.73 -2.74
N GLN A 64 -20.84 -1.24 -3.72
CA GLN A 64 -19.86 -0.17 -3.48
C GLN A 64 -20.48 1.07 -2.83
N GLU A 65 -21.70 1.44 -3.24
CA GLU A 65 -22.43 2.58 -2.66
C GLU A 65 -22.99 2.28 -1.25
N ASN A 66 -23.23 1.01 -0.93
CA ASN A 66 -23.73 0.58 0.38
C ASN A 66 -22.61 0.40 1.42
N ILE A 67 -21.37 0.13 0.99
CA ILE A 67 -20.21 -0.06 1.89
C ILE A 67 -20.01 1.14 2.82
N ALA A 68 -20.36 2.35 2.37
CA ALA A 68 -20.05 3.57 3.08
C ALA A 68 -21.27 4.29 3.68
N LYS A 69 -22.45 3.68 3.59
CA LYS A 69 -23.61 4.16 4.33
C LYS A 69 -23.40 3.85 5.82
N THR A 70 -23.57 4.85 6.67
CA THR A 70 -23.35 4.74 8.13
C THR A 70 -24.18 3.64 8.79
N ASP A 71 -25.35 3.31 8.22
CA ASP A 71 -26.29 2.31 8.76
C ASP A 71 -26.12 0.92 8.12
N SER A 72 -25.09 0.73 7.27
CA SER A 72 -24.89 -0.50 6.51
C SER A 72 -24.00 -1.50 7.25
N GLU A 73 -24.49 -2.72 7.44
CA GLU A 73 -23.70 -3.84 7.98
C GLU A 73 -22.74 -4.44 6.94
N VAL A 74 -22.78 -3.96 5.69
CA VAL A 74 -22.01 -4.49 4.56
C VAL A 74 -20.50 -4.34 4.80
N PHE A 75 -20.04 -3.18 5.29
CA PHE A 75 -18.62 -2.98 5.59
C PHE A 75 -18.13 -3.97 6.66
N GLY A 76 -18.88 -4.11 7.76
CA GLY A 76 -18.54 -5.03 8.84
C GLY A 76 -18.49 -6.48 8.35
N SER A 77 -19.43 -6.87 7.49
CA SER A 77 -19.50 -8.21 6.91
C SER A 77 -18.30 -8.51 6.01
N ILE A 78 -17.97 -7.60 5.08
CA ILE A 78 -16.81 -7.74 4.18
C ILE A 78 -15.51 -7.74 4.98
N PHE A 79 -15.36 -6.85 5.96
CA PHE A 79 -14.16 -6.76 6.78
C PHE A 79 -13.95 -8.02 7.63
N ASN A 80 -15.02 -8.54 8.24
CA ASN A 80 -14.96 -9.80 8.98
C ASN A 80 -14.61 -10.99 8.08
N GLU A 81 -15.10 -11.01 6.84
CA GLU A 81 -14.71 -12.03 5.87
C GLU A 81 -13.21 -11.96 5.54
N ILE A 82 -12.67 -10.75 5.32
CA ILE A 82 -11.22 -10.56 5.11
C ILE A 82 -10.42 -11.05 6.31
N GLU A 83 -10.78 -10.66 7.54
CA GLU A 83 -10.09 -11.09 8.77
C GLU A 83 -10.14 -12.62 8.96
N ASN A 84 -11.27 -13.24 8.65
CA ASN A 84 -11.41 -14.70 8.70
C ASN A 84 -10.51 -15.39 7.67
N LEU A 85 -10.46 -14.89 6.43
CA LEU A 85 -9.57 -15.43 5.40
C LEU A 85 -8.10 -15.22 5.78
N HIS A 86 -7.75 -14.10 6.41
CA HIS A 86 -6.39 -13.75 6.82
C HIS A 86 -5.76 -14.80 7.74
N GLN A 87 -6.55 -15.42 8.63
CA GLN A 87 -6.07 -16.48 9.54
C GLN A 87 -5.43 -17.68 8.80
N SER A 88 -5.85 -17.92 7.55
CA SER A 88 -5.38 -19.03 6.73
C SER A 88 -4.21 -18.66 5.79
N VAL A 89 -3.81 -17.39 5.74
CA VAL A 89 -2.81 -16.88 4.80
C VAL A 89 -1.38 -17.13 5.30
N THR A 90 -0.67 -18.06 4.66
CA THR A 90 0.73 -18.40 5.03
C THR A 90 1.77 -18.07 3.97
N LYS A 91 1.35 -17.86 2.72
CA LYS A 91 2.24 -17.74 1.55
C LYS A 91 2.16 -16.34 0.96
N THR A 92 3.29 -15.88 0.42
CA THR A 92 3.45 -14.52 -0.11
C THR A 92 2.45 -14.17 -1.20
N ARG A 93 2.02 -15.15 -2.01
CA ARG A 93 1.08 -14.89 -3.10
C ARG A 93 -0.33 -14.59 -2.57
N GLU A 94 -0.74 -15.28 -1.52
CA GLU A 94 -2.00 -15.11 -0.82
C GLU A 94 -1.97 -13.84 0.04
N GLN A 95 -0.82 -13.51 0.65
CA GLN A 95 -0.60 -12.22 1.34
C GLN A 95 -0.78 -11.01 0.40
N VAL A 96 -0.40 -11.13 -0.87
CA VAL A 96 -0.66 -10.08 -1.86
C VAL A 96 -2.16 -9.92 -2.14
N ALA A 97 -2.91 -11.02 -2.19
CA ALA A 97 -4.36 -10.96 -2.39
C ALA A 97 -5.07 -10.33 -1.18
N ASP A 98 -4.65 -10.68 0.03
CA ASP A 98 -5.12 -10.11 1.29
C ASP A 98 -4.86 -8.59 1.36
N ALA A 99 -3.61 -8.17 1.16
CA ALA A 99 -3.25 -6.75 1.14
C ALA A 99 -4.01 -5.97 0.05
N GLN A 100 -4.27 -6.59 -1.10
CA GLN A 100 -5.06 -5.98 -2.15
C GLN A 100 -6.52 -5.79 -1.74
N ALA A 101 -7.14 -6.78 -1.08
CA ALA A 101 -8.51 -6.67 -0.57
C ALA A 101 -8.66 -5.53 0.45
N LEU A 102 -7.71 -5.43 1.40
CA LEU A 102 -7.65 -4.33 2.37
C LEU A 102 -7.46 -2.96 1.70
N LEU A 103 -6.63 -2.88 0.66
CA LEU A 103 -6.44 -1.65 -0.08
C LEU A 103 -7.71 -1.22 -0.81
N ASP A 104 -8.40 -2.18 -1.43
CA ASP A 104 -9.59 -1.92 -2.24
C ASP A 104 -10.78 -1.46 -1.36
N ILE A 105 -11.01 -2.12 -0.20
CA ILE A 105 -12.04 -1.67 0.75
C ILE A 105 -11.73 -0.27 1.30
N THR A 106 -10.46 0.02 1.61
CA THR A 106 -10.03 1.33 2.10
C THR A 106 -10.24 2.42 1.05
N LYS A 107 -9.88 2.14 -0.22
CA LYS A 107 -10.13 3.07 -1.32
C LYS A 107 -11.61 3.35 -1.49
N SER A 108 -12.46 2.32 -1.42
CA SER A 108 -13.92 2.47 -1.50
C SER A 108 -14.43 3.42 -0.40
N LEU A 109 -13.99 3.22 0.85
CA LEU A 109 -14.35 4.07 1.98
C LEU A 109 -13.90 5.52 1.77
N VAL A 110 -12.68 5.75 1.29
CA VAL A 110 -12.15 7.09 1.01
C VAL A 110 -12.94 7.79 -0.10
N VAL A 111 -13.30 7.07 -1.17
CA VAL A 111 -14.11 7.62 -2.26
C VAL A 111 -15.48 8.07 -1.73
N SER A 112 -16.14 7.25 -0.91
CA SER A 112 -17.42 7.64 -0.35
C SER A 112 -17.31 8.79 0.67
N ALA A 113 -16.32 8.76 1.56
CA ALA A 113 -16.09 9.86 2.50
C ALA A 113 -15.89 11.20 1.77
N LYS A 114 -15.18 11.17 0.63
CA LYS A 114 -15.04 12.34 -0.26
C LYS A 114 -16.37 12.74 -0.90
N GLY A 115 -17.20 11.78 -1.32
CA GLY A 115 -18.56 12.02 -1.81
C GLY A 115 -19.47 12.71 -0.79
N HIS A 116 -19.39 12.34 0.49
CA HIS A 116 -20.12 13.05 1.56
C HIS A 116 -19.63 14.49 1.78
N SER A 117 -18.36 14.78 1.45
CA SER A 117 -17.78 16.12 1.60
C SER A 117 -17.93 17.01 0.36
N SER A 118 -18.37 16.47 -0.80
CA SER A 118 -18.33 17.18 -2.08
C SER A 118 -19.29 18.38 -2.16
N ASN A 119 -20.31 18.42 -1.30
CA ASN A 119 -21.20 19.58 -1.20
C ASN A 119 -20.71 20.66 -0.22
N GLY A 120 -19.59 20.42 0.46
CA GLY A 120 -19.05 21.31 1.49
C GLY A 120 -20.00 21.39 2.69
N LEU A 121 -19.53 21.05 3.88
CA LEU A 121 -20.24 21.43 5.10
C LEU A 121 -20.23 22.96 5.19
N THR A 122 -21.31 23.61 4.76
CA THR A 122 -21.42 25.06 4.93
C THR A 122 -21.52 25.35 6.44
N PRO A 123 -20.94 26.47 6.92
CA PRO A 123 -21.04 26.83 8.33
C PRO A 123 -22.50 26.87 8.83
N SER A 124 -23.43 27.32 7.98
CA SER A 124 -24.87 27.32 8.29
C SER A 124 -25.44 25.91 8.42
N ALA A 125 -25.16 25.01 7.47
CA ALA A 125 -25.62 23.63 7.58
C ALA A 125 -25.04 22.96 8.83
N PHE A 126 -23.76 23.15 9.13
CA PHE A 126 -23.13 22.60 10.33
C PHE A 126 -23.83 23.07 11.62
N VAL A 127 -24.10 24.38 11.73
CA VAL A 127 -24.82 24.95 12.88
C VAL A 127 -26.24 24.39 12.96
N THR A 128 -26.96 24.29 11.84
CA THR A 128 -28.30 23.69 11.79
C THR A 128 -28.29 22.25 12.31
N HIS A 129 -27.37 21.40 11.85
CA HIS A 129 -27.28 20.01 12.31
C HIS A 129 -26.90 19.90 13.79
N ILE A 130 -26.04 20.80 14.32
CA ILE A 130 -25.74 20.85 15.76
C ILE A 130 -26.99 21.20 16.56
N ILE A 131 -27.75 22.19 16.12
CA ILE A 131 -28.97 22.62 16.82
C ILE A 131 -30.05 21.55 16.72
N GLU A 132 -30.20 20.88 15.57
CA GLU A 132 -31.15 19.78 15.39
C GLU A 132 -30.84 18.59 16.30
N LYS A 133 -29.55 18.22 16.42
CA LYS A 133 -29.13 17.02 17.14
C LYS A 133 -28.87 17.26 18.63
N PHE A 134 -28.39 18.46 19.01
CA PHE A 134 -27.93 18.78 20.36
C PHE A 134 -28.56 20.06 20.94
N GLY A 135 -29.50 20.69 20.24
CA GLY A 135 -30.30 21.78 20.80
C GLY A 135 -31.23 21.24 21.87
N LYS A 136 -31.28 21.89 23.04
CA LYS A 136 -32.25 21.51 24.07
C LYS A 136 -33.65 21.77 23.55
N ARG A 137 -34.41 20.70 23.28
CA ARG A 137 -35.83 20.80 22.96
C ARG A 137 -36.54 21.31 24.21
N GLY A 138 -36.92 22.60 24.19
CA GLY A 138 -37.63 23.23 25.30
C GLY A 138 -38.84 22.41 25.68
N GLY A 139 -38.79 21.80 26.87
CA GLY A 139 -39.98 21.29 27.53
C GLY A 139 -40.96 22.44 27.70
N THR A 140 -42.24 22.13 27.59
CA THR A 140 -43.39 23.01 27.66
C THR A 140 -43.41 23.83 28.96
N SER A 141 -42.63 24.90 29.04
CA SER A 141 -42.68 25.86 30.15
C SER A 141 -42.12 27.20 29.70
N THR A 142 -43.07 28.09 29.41
CA THR A 142 -43.00 29.56 29.41
C THR A 142 -41.81 30.18 30.15
N SER A 143 -40.70 30.39 29.46
CA SER A 143 -39.82 31.55 29.67
C SER A 143 -39.01 31.78 28.39
N ARG A 144 -38.99 33.01 27.92
CA ARG A 144 -38.65 33.37 26.53
C ARG A 144 -37.14 33.65 26.36
N GLU A 145 -36.30 33.14 27.26
CA GLU A 145 -34.91 33.61 27.42
C GLU A 145 -33.83 32.54 27.11
N ASP A 146 -34.18 31.25 26.97
CA ASP A 146 -33.20 30.16 26.82
C ASP A 146 -33.26 29.41 25.47
N CYS A 147 -33.61 30.10 24.38
CA CYS A 147 -33.77 29.47 23.05
C CYS A 147 -32.45 28.99 22.39
N ASN A 148 -31.29 29.18 23.01
CA ASN A 148 -29.97 28.90 22.41
C ASN A 148 -29.09 27.94 23.25
N SER A 149 -29.67 27.11 24.11
CA SER A 149 -28.84 26.20 24.91
C SER A 149 -28.51 24.91 24.15
N ILE A 150 -27.30 24.84 23.60
CA ILE A 150 -26.70 23.63 23.04
C ILE A 150 -26.21 22.73 24.19
N ALA A 151 -26.49 21.43 24.12
CA ALA A 151 -26.04 20.43 25.08
C ALA A 151 -24.54 20.08 24.85
N TRP A 152 -23.64 21.01 25.17
CA TRP A 152 -22.19 20.84 24.95
C TRP A 152 -21.59 19.57 25.55
N LYS A 153 -22.12 19.11 26.69
CA LYS A 153 -21.69 17.85 27.32
C LYS A 153 -21.97 16.64 26.43
N GLU A 154 -23.12 16.60 25.78
CA GLU A 154 -23.52 15.49 24.88
C GLU A 154 -22.68 15.49 23.61
N ILE A 155 -22.38 16.68 23.06
CA ILE A 155 -21.43 16.83 21.96
C ILE A 155 -20.08 16.25 22.37
N GLY A 156 -19.56 16.66 23.54
CA GLY A 156 -18.29 16.17 24.07
C GLY A 156 -18.24 14.65 24.20
N VAL A 157 -19.30 14.01 24.70
CA VAL A 157 -19.41 12.55 24.78
C VAL A 157 -19.45 11.93 23.38
N ALA A 158 -20.23 12.49 22.45
CA ALA A 158 -20.39 11.97 21.09
C ALA A 158 -19.09 12.02 20.28
N VAL A 159 -18.25 13.04 20.47
CA VAL A 159 -16.97 13.18 19.74
C VAL A 159 -15.77 12.62 20.51
N SER A 160 -15.93 12.22 21.77
CA SER A 160 -14.84 11.78 22.64
C SER A 160 -13.99 10.64 22.04
N SER A 161 -14.62 9.72 21.31
CA SER A 161 -13.95 8.60 20.65
C SER A 161 -13.00 9.04 19.55
N VAL A 162 -13.25 10.18 18.90
CA VAL A 162 -12.40 10.74 17.83
C VAL A 162 -11.15 11.40 18.41
N PHE A 163 -11.24 11.94 19.63
CA PHE A 163 -10.12 12.60 20.32
C PHE A 163 -9.31 11.63 21.21
N GLY A 164 -9.55 10.32 21.13
CA GLY A 164 -8.73 9.32 21.80
C GLY A 164 -7.28 9.35 21.31
N GLY A 165 -6.33 9.10 22.21
CA GLY A 165 -4.93 8.94 21.84
C GLY A 165 -4.77 7.77 20.88
N GLY A 166 -4.39 8.05 19.63
CA GLY A 166 -4.06 7.01 18.67
C GLY A 166 -2.78 6.28 19.11
N TYR A 167 -2.83 4.95 19.14
CA TYR A 167 -1.60 4.17 19.20
C TYR A 167 -0.90 4.35 17.86
N GLY A 168 0.21 5.10 17.85
CA GLY A 168 1.01 5.27 16.65
C GLY A 168 1.47 3.90 16.13
N CYS A 169 1.50 3.73 14.81
CA CYS A 169 2.12 2.57 14.20
C CYS A 169 3.62 2.63 14.53
N SER A 170 4.13 1.68 15.31
CA SER A 170 5.56 1.49 15.49
C SER A 170 6.15 0.93 14.18
N THR A 171 6.29 1.79 13.18
CA THR A 171 7.08 1.46 12.00
C THR A 171 8.54 1.46 12.41
N MET A 172 9.16 0.31 12.19
CA MET A 172 10.58 0.01 12.39
C MET A 172 10.98 -0.31 13.83
N ILE A 173 10.70 -1.56 14.23
CA ILE A 173 11.71 -2.60 14.50
C ILE A 173 10.89 -3.79 14.99
N GLY A 174 10.58 -4.72 14.07
CA GLY A 174 10.31 -6.08 14.50
C GLY A 174 11.54 -6.61 15.24
N PRO A 175 11.40 -7.56 16.18
CA PRO A 175 12.48 -8.00 17.06
C PRO A 175 13.82 -8.14 16.30
N MET A 176 14.81 -7.35 16.73
CA MET A 176 16.17 -7.26 16.14
C MET A 176 16.92 -8.61 16.12
N ASP A 177 16.38 -9.64 16.78
CA ASP A 177 16.92 -11.00 16.85
C ASP A 177 16.60 -11.90 15.64
N THR A 178 16.15 -11.34 14.52
CA THR A 178 15.99 -12.13 13.29
C THR A 178 17.36 -12.39 12.66
N LYS A 179 17.94 -13.56 12.98
CA LYS A 179 19.15 -14.07 12.29
C LYS A 179 18.92 -14.04 10.78
N ILE A 180 19.74 -13.28 10.05
CA ILE A 180 19.71 -13.20 8.59
C ILE A 180 19.76 -14.63 8.04
N LYS A 181 18.66 -15.13 7.46
CA LYS A 181 18.68 -16.42 6.77
C LYS A 181 19.60 -16.30 5.57
N GLN A 182 20.76 -16.95 5.63
CA GLN A 182 21.65 -17.07 4.47
C GLN A 182 20.88 -17.77 3.35
N LYS A 183 20.60 -17.04 2.26
CA LYS A 183 20.05 -17.64 1.04
C LYS A 183 21.10 -18.61 0.51
N ARG A 184 20.79 -19.91 0.54
CA ARG A 184 21.54 -20.90 -0.26
C ARG A 184 21.32 -20.54 -1.73
N VAL A 185 22.38 -20.05 -2.37
CA VAL A 185 22.42 -19.90 -3.83
C VAL A 185 22.49 -21.30 -4.43
N CYS A 186 21.33 -21.93 -4.64
CA CYS A 186 21.26 -23.09 -5.51
C CYS A 186 21.47 -22.59 -6.94
N ARG A 187 22.71 -22.69 -7.45
CA ARG A 187 23.00 -22.59 -8.88
C ARG A 187 22.21 -23.70 -9.58
N LYS A 188 21.03 -23.38 -10.11
CA LYS A 188 20.40 -24.23 -11.13
C LYS A 188 21.42 -24.33 -12.27
N LYS A 189 21.83 -25.57 -12.62
CA LYS A 189 22.61 -25.82 -13.83
C LYS A 189 21.76 -25.33 -14.99
N ARG A 190 22.11 -24.16 -15.55
CA ARG A 190 21.52 -23.68 -16.80
C ARG A 190 21.89 -24.71 -17.86
N LEU A 191 20.88 -25.37 -18.44
CA LEU A 191 21.06 -26.04 -19.72
C LEU A 191 21.56 -24.99 -20.72
N LYS A 192 22.60 -25.32 -21.48
CA LYS A 192 23.24 -24.42 -22.44
C LYS A 192 22.16 -23.85 -23.39
N PRO A 193 22.01 -22.52 -23.48
CA PRO A 193 21.31 -21.92 -24.60
C PRO A 193 22.12 -22.20 -25.86
N THR A 194 21.51 -22.93 -26.79
CA THR A 194 21.99 -23.05 -28.16
C THR A 194 21.87 -21.67 -28.82
N GLU A 195 22.92 -21.34 -29.57
CA GLU A 195 23.12 -20.20 -30.47
C GLU A 195 23.41 -18.81 -29.87
N LEU A 196 24.59 -18.34 -30.26
CA LEU A 196 25.24 -17.09 -29.89
C LEU A 196 24.60 -15.92 -30.64
N ALA A 197 23.64 -15.24 -30.03
CA ALA A 197 23.39 -13.84 -30.35
C ALA A 197 24.38 -13.00 -29.53
N ARG A 198 25.55 -12.73 -30.13
CA ARG A 198 26.55 -11.78 -29.63
C ARG A 198 25.90 -10.39 -29.60
N PRO A 199 25.68 -9.75 -28.44
CA PRO A 199 25.21 -8.37 -28.45
C PRO A 199 26.30 -7.50 -29.07
N GLU A 200 25.91 -6.63 -29.99
CA GLU A 200 26.80 -5.66 -30.62
C GLU A 200 27.52 -4.84 -29.55
N GLN A 201 28.84 -4.83 -29.68
CA GLN A 201 29.72 -3.99 -28.89
C GLN A 201 29.37 -2.55 -29.25
N LEU A 202 28.67 -1.85 -28.34
CA LEU A 202 28.46 -0.41 -28.47
C LEU A 202 29.84 0.25 -28.48
N VAL A 203 30.17 0.76 -29.66
CA VAL A 203 31.34 1.58 -29.93
C VAL A 203 31.43 2.69 -28.88
N GLU A 204 32.58 2.79 -28.23
CA GLU A 204 32.98 3.90 -27.36
C GLU A 204 32.74 5.21 -28.10
N GLY A 205 31.70 5.92 -27.72
CA GLY A 205 31.26 7.09 -28.48
C GLY A 205 30.03 7.78 -27.95
N SER A 206 29.71 7.66 -26.67
CA SER A 206 28.78 8.58 -26.02
C SER A 206 29.50 9.20 -24.85
N ARG A 207 29.80 10.48 -24.98
CA ARG A 207 30.13 11.36 -23.87
C ARG A 207 28.89 11.36 -22.98
N GLU A 208 28.80 10.39 -22.08
CA GLU A 208 27.72 10.27 -21.10
C GLU A 208 27.54 11.66 -20.49
N GLU A 209 26.33 12.22 -20.66
CA GLU A 209 25.90 13.35 -19.87
C GLU A 209 25.98 12.89 -18.42
N ARG A 210 27.13 13.16 -17.78
CA ARG A 210 27.35 12.88 -16.37
C ARG A 210 26.12 13.41 -15.64
N ASN A 211 25.42 12.53 -14.94
CA ASN A 211 24.24 12.90 -14.18
C ASN A 211 24.62 14.07 -13.27
N ASP A 212 23.72 15.00 -13.00
CA ASP A 212 24.06 16.20 -12.24
C ASP A 212 24.64 15.87 -10.85
N THR A 213 24.25 14.72 -10.27
CA THR A 213 24.87 14.13 -9.08
C THR A 213 26.35 13.81 -9.23
N ASP A 214 26.78 13.28 -10.38
CA ASP A 214 28.19 12.96 -10.65
C ASP A 214 29.04 14.23 -10.78
N LYS A 215 28.45 15.31 -11.31
CA LYS A 215 29.09 16.63 -11.37
C LYS A 215 29.26 17.22 -9.98
N THR A 216 28.23 17.13 -9.13
CA THR A 216 28.28 17.60 -7.73
C THR A 216 29.29 16.79 -6.92
N MET A 217 29.31 15.46 -7.09
CA MET A 217 30.28 14.57 -6.45
C MET A 217 31.72 14.92 -6.84
N LEU A 218 31.98 15.12 -8.14
CA LEU A 218 33.30 15.51 -8.64
C LEU A 218 33.73 16.87 -8.08
N THR A 219 32.80 17.81 -7.96
CA THR A 219 33.05 19.14 -7.40
C THR A 219 33.43 19.06 -5.92
N MET A 220 32.67 18.32 -5.12
CA MET A 220 32.98 18.09 -3.70
C MET A 220 34.33 17.39 -3.51
N PHE A 221 34.62 16.37 -4.31
CA PHE A 221 35.90 15.68 -4.27
C PHE A 221 37.07 16.62 -4.58
N ASN A 222 36.93 17.50 -5.58
CA ASN A 222 37.95 18.50 -5.90
C ASN A 222 38.14 19.54 -4.77
N ILE A 223 37.07 19.91 -4.07
CA ILE A 223 37.13 20.81 -2.91
C ILE A 223 37.91 20.15 -1.76
N LEU A 224 37.65 18.87 -1.48
CA LEU A 224 38.34 18.11 -0.43
C LEU A 224 39.82 17.87 -0.79
N ARG A 225 40.14 17.63 -2.07
CA ARG A 225 41.54 17.52 -2.50
C ARG A 225 42.34 18.82 -2.32
N LYS A 226 41.71 19.97 -2.58
CA LYS A 226 42.34 21.28 -2.40
C LYS A 226 42.45 21.66 -0.93
N ASN A 227 41.46 21.28 -0.12
CA ASN A 227 41.36 21.62 1.28
C ASN A 227 41.37 20.34 2.11
N ARG A 228 42.52 20.02 2.73
CA ARG A 228 42.72 18.79 3.54
C ARG A 228 41.60 18.49 4.55
N SER A 229 40.92 19.53 5.03
CA SER A 229 39.73 19.42 5.88
C SER A 229 38.79 20.60 5.64
N VAL A 230 37.49 20.36 5.53
CA VAL A 230 36.46 21.40 5.35
C VAL A 230 35.34 21.22 6.38
N LYS A 231 34.76 22.30 6.89
CA LYS A 231 33.58 22.18 7.77
C LYS A 231 32.38 21.65 6.99
N LEU A 232 31.66 20.70 7.58
CA LEU A 232 30.49 20.05 6.96
C LEU A 232 29.42 21.08 6.53
N GLU A 233 29.14 22.05 7.38
CA GLU A 233 28.16 23.12 7.13
C GLU A 233 28.50 23.95 5.89
N ILE A 234 29.79 24.19 5.63
CA ILE A 234 30.27 24.98 4.48
C ILE A 234 30.20 24.13 3.20
N LEU A 235 30.48 22.83 3.33
CA LEU A 235 30.49 21.92 2.18
C LEU A 235 29.08 21.59 1.68
N VAL A 236 28.12 21.46 2.58
CA VAL A 236 26.78 20.94 2.25
C VAL A 236 25.73 22.04 2.13
N LEU A 237 25.74 23.07 2.98
CA LEU A 237 24.64 24.01 3.06
C LEU A 237 24.70 25.08 1.97
N ASN A 238 23.57 25.27 1.28
CA ASN A 238 23.33 26.41 0.40
C ASN A 238 22.11 27.20 0.92
N ARG A 239 22.35 28.44 1.40
CA ARG A 239 21.30 29.29 1.96
C ARG A 239 20.27 29.79 0.94
N ASN A 240 20.61 29.73 -0.34
CA ASN A 240 19.77 30.23 -1.43
C ASN A 240 18.99 29.10 -2.12
N SER A 241 19.30 27.83 -1.82
CA SER A 241 18.61 26.67 -2.40
C SER A 241 18.61 25.47 -1.45
N PHE A 242 17.42 25.13 -0.96
CA PHE A 242 17.21 23.93 -0.15
C PHE A 242 17.43 22.65 -0.97
N ALA A 243 16.94 22.60 -2.21
CA ALA A 243 17.13 21.45 -3.09
C ALA A 243 18.62 21.14 -3.30
N GLN A 244 19.44 22.18 -3.53
CA GLN A 244 20.89 22.00 -3.67
C GLN A 244 21.54 21.48 -2.38
N THR A 245 21.05 21.91 -1.22
CA THR A 245 21.54 21.41 0.08
C THR A 245 21.28 19.91 0.23
N VAL A 246 20.10 19.45 -0.21
CA VAL A 246 19.74 18.03 -0.21
C VAL A 246 20.61 17.25 -1.20
N GLU A 247 20.80 17.75 -2.41
CA GLU A 247 21.70 17.13 -3.41
C GLU A 247 23.15 17.04 -2.91
N ASN A 248 23.64 18.10 -2.28
CA ASN A 248 24.96 18.14 -1.67
C ASN A 248 25.12 17.07 -0.59
N LEU A 249 24.10 16.89 0.25
CA LEU A 249 24.08 15.85 1.28
C LEU A 249 24.10 14.45 0.66
N PHE A 250 23.32 14.22 -0.39
CA PHE A 250 23.34 12.95 -1.12
C PHE A 250 24.70 12.69 -1.77
N ALA A 251 25.29 13.67 -2.44
CA ALA A 251 26.61 13.55 -3.06
C ALA A 251 27.70 13.21 -2.02
N LEU A 252 27.69 13.89 -0.87
CA LEU A 252 28.62 13.60 0.23
C LEU A 252 28.41 12.17 0.78
N SER A 253 27.16 11.72 0.89
CA SER A 253 26.86 10.36 1.38
C SER A 253 27.48 9.28 0.48
N PHE A 254 27.50 9.48 -0.83
CA PHE A 254 28.17 8.58 -1.77
C PHE A 254 29.69 8.60 -1.60
N LEU A 255 30.29 9.79 -1.42
CA LEU A 255 31.73 9.90 -1.17
C LEU A 255 32.14 9.17 0.13
N VAL A 256 31.33 9.26 1.18
CA VAL A 256 31.58 8.54 2.45
C VAL A 256 31.40 7.04 2.28
N LYS A 257 30.30 6.62 1.63
CA LYS A 257 30.03 5.20 1.33
C LYS A 257 31.17 4.56 0.53
N ASP A 258 31.72 5.28 -0.45
CA ASP A 258 32.79 4.80 -1.32
C ASP A 258 34.19 4.92 -0.67
N GLY A 259 34.27 5.39 0.58
CA GLY A 259 35.54 5.55 1.30
C GLY A 259 36.44 6.62 0.70
N ARG A 260 35.86 7.64 0.04
CA ARG A 260 36.58 8.78 -0.56
C ARG A 260 36.51 10.05 0.29
N ALA A 261 35.67 10.06 1.32
CA ALA A 261 35.56 11.13 2.30
C ALA A 261 35.28 10.53 3.69
N GLU A 262 35.78 11.19 4.74
CA GLU A 262 35.56 10.80 6.14
C GLU A 262 35.02 12.01 6.92
N ILE A 263 34.04 11.81 7.80
CA ILE A 263 33.51 12.86 8.67
C ILE A 263 34.07 12.67 10.08
N LYS A 264 34.81 13.66 10.58
CA LYS A 264 35.40 13.71 11.93
C LYS A 264 34.78 14.82 12.75
N VAL A 265 34.71 14.63 14.07
CA VAL A 265 34.29 15.66 15.01
C VAL A 265 35.52 16.20 15.73
N ASP A 266 35.76 17.51 15.60
CA ASP A 266 36.83 18.21 16.30
C ASP A 266 36.54 18.33 17.81
N LYS A 267 37.56 18.60 18.63
CA LYS A 267 37.44 18.80 20.09
C LYS A 267 36.44 19.90 20.48
N ALA A 268 36.19 20.84 19.57
CA ALA A 268 35.18 21.89 19.71
C ALA A 268 33.76 21.47 19.29
N GLY A 269 33.50 20.19 19.01
CA GLY A 269 32.19 19.65 18.59
C GLY A 269 31.81 19.96 17.14
N ARG A 270 32.76 20.40 16.30
CA ARG A 270 32.51 20.78 14.90
C ARG A 270 32.73 19.60 13.96
N HIS A 271 31.82 19.39 13.03
CA HIS A 271 31.93 18.36 12.00
C HIS A 271 32.85 18.83 10.87
N LEU A 272 33.90 18.06 10.61
CA LEU A 272 34.89 18.27 9.55
C LEU A 272 34.82 17.10 8.58
N VAL A 273 34.85 17.40 7.29
CA VAL A 273 34.96 16.43 6.21
C VAL A 273 36.38 16.47 5.68
N CYS A 274 37.04 15.32 5.64
CA CYS A 274 38.42 15.17 5.20
C CYS A 274 38.53 14.08 4.12
N GLU A 275 39.57 14.15 3.29
CA GLU A 275 39.98 13.02 2.46
C GLU A 275 40.56 11.93 3.39
N PRO A 276 40.20 10.65 3.22
CA PRO A 276 40.77 9.56 4.01
C PRO A 276 42.26 9.41 3.71
N LEU A 277 43.03 9.11 4.75
CA LEU A 277 44.48 8.85 4.70
C LEU A 277 44.79 7.51 4.04
#